data_AF-A0A7T1HY53-F1
#
_entry.id   AF-A0A7T1HY53-F1
#
_cell.length_a   1.000
_cell.length_b   1.000
_cell.length_c   1.000
_cell.angle_alpha   90.00
_cell.angle_beta   90.00
_cell.angle_gamma   90.00
#
_symmetry.space_group_name_H-M   'P 1'
#
loop_
_entity.id
_entity.type
_entity.pdbx_description
1 polymer ?
#
loop_
_entity_poly.entity_id
_entity_poly.type
_entity_poly.pdbx_seq_one_letter_code
_entity_poly.pdbx_strand_id
1 'polypeptide(L)'
;MGLDALLISALLLLESVLFLRLSLQGQPPIVLRIGWVIVVVATLLLLLLGIGSLITDATVPAAIRFRHAGLLIGGGALVAGVTQGLQQRAVPVPLPPLLGWLAGALMFIGPAMVAPAWRPLLALGGMGGLLLLEHCRQPPGLGRATALAVGGAHLGAWLWTLLSDPSTGAVLGQLLPLTGLALATRLSARRGLSRSLALDLLGVTAGLAALMLLRPISPLLPGMAWLLLSLTWLLAADRLHGREVNHALVMGLGSLLAFSGAFLLVIAPSSSVVELAGLAVRTRLLIALLGLAVLLGWWRFPASATLRRSLLWRALHPWFVEFLLLGTMVTTVMEVEARLRPMAWSLLALALLSRPLRRWLAPRIGLYAVFIYWMALLATLGQLGTAAPPGTPPLATPAVITLLAMLLQGLFALLCHRWLPANALIDPGGGRLLQWIGARLARQTHRWLLVPLFVLVALHLAQRYDAALLTLLWAAEAFAIFVLGVVLRDNRFRQASLLGLAACLLRLVSLDMAQADPVLRGLVFVGVGLMMVAMNAISTRFRDRFEG
;
A
#
# COMPACT_ATOMS: atom_id res chain seq x y z
N MET A 1 16.91 -16.19 -48.88
CA MET A 1 17.26 -17.50 -48.31
C MET A 1 16.43 -17.90 -47.08
N GLY A 2 15.91 -16.98 -46.25
CA GLY A 2 15.14 -17.37 -45.04
C GLY A 2 13.73 -17.95 -45.29
N LEU A 3 13.04 -17.52 -46.35
CA LEU A 3 11.66 -17.92 -46.65
C LEU A 3 11.51 -19.41 -46.95
N ASP A 4 12.43 -19.96 -47.74
CA ASP A 4 12.38 -21.35 -48.17
C ASP A 4 12.66 -22.30 -46.99
N ALA A 5 13.53 -21.91 -46.06
CA ALA A 5 13.92 -22.75 -44.93
C ALA A 5 12.74 -23.05 -43.97
N LEU A 6 11.93 -22.05 -43.61
CA LEU A 6 10.77 -22.25 -42.72
C LEU A 6 9.68 -23.09 -43.39
N LEU A 7 9.44 -22.88 -44.69
CA LEU A 7 8.47 -23.68 -45.45
C LEU A 7 8.93 -25.13 -45.56
N ILE A 8 10.19 -25.37 -45.92
CA ILE A 8 10.79 -26.71 -46.00
C ILE A 8 10.72 -27.40 -44.64
N SER A 9 11.05 -26.72 -43.54
CA SER A 9 10.96 -27.29 -42.21
C SER A 9 9.51 -27.60 -41.77
N ALA A 10 8.53 -26.81 -42.21
CA ALA A 10 7.12 -27.08 -41.94
C ALA A 10 6.59 -28.28 -42.74
N LEU A 11 7.03 -28.43 -44.00
CA LEU A 11 6.74 -29.61 -44.82
C LEU A 11 7.38 -30.87 -44.23
N LEU A 12 8.64 -30.79 -43.81
CA LEU A 12 9.33 -31.87 -43.12
C LEU A 12 8.57 -32.29 -41.84
N LEU A 13 8.05 -31.33 -41.06
CA LEU A 13 7.22 -31.62 -39.90
C LEU A 13 5.93 -32.35 -40.30
N LEU A 14 5.25 -31.90 -41.35
CA LEU A 14 4.02 -32.54 -41.83
C LEU A 14 4.27 -34.00 -42.25
N GLU A 15 5.32 -34.26 -43.03
CA GLU A 15 5.72 -35.61 -43.43
C GLU A 15 6.07 -36.48 -42.22
N SER A 16 6.81 -35.93 -41.26
CA SER A 16 7.16 -36.62 -40.01
C SER A 16 5.91 -37.02 -39.21
N VAL A 17 4.92 -36.13 -39.15
CA VAL A 17 3.63 -36.37 -38.50
C VAL A 17 2.84 -37.46 -39.22
N LEU A 18 2.82 -37.46 -40.56
CA LEU A 18 2.17 -38.51 -41.36
C LEU A 18 2.85 -39.87 -41.16
N PHE A 19 4.19 -39.91 -41.17
CA PHE A 19 4.95 -41.12 -40.90
C PHE A 19 4.63 -41.69 -39.51
N LEU A 20 4.64 -40.84 -38.48
CA LEU A 20 4.25 -41.26 -37.14
C LEU A 20 2.81 -41.77 -37.10
N ARG A 21 1.87 -41.11 -37.79
CA ARG A 21 0.48 -41.56 -37.88
C ARG A 21 0.33 -42.94 -38.55
N LEU A 22 1.11 -43.22 -39.59
CA LEU A 22 1.15 -44.53 -40.25
C LEU A 22 1.76 -45.59 -39.33
N SER A 23 2.82 -45.25 -38.58
CA SER A 23 3.44 -46.18 -37.62
C SER A 23 2.47 -46.62 -36.51
N LEU A 24 1.46 -45.81 -36.21
CA LEU A 24 0.41 -46.13 -35.23
C LEU A 24 -0.59 -47.19 -35.72
N GLN A 25 -0.49 -47.70 -36.95
CA GLN A 25 -1.37 -48.73 -37.52
C GLN A 25 -0.85 -50.17 -37.33
N GLY A 26 -0.08 -50.43 -36.27
CA GLY A 26 0.37 -51.78 -35.90
C GLY A 26 1.84 -52.10 -36.21
N GLN A 27 2.67 -51.08 -36.43
CA GLN A 27 4.11 -51.27 -36.62
C GLN A 27 4.83 -51.57 -35.29
N PRO A 28 6.02 -52.20 -35.31
CA PRO A 28 6.77 -52.51 -34.09
C PRO A 28 7.14 -51.24 -33.31
N PRO A 29 7.33 -51.33 -31.98
CA PRO A 29 7.54 -50.18 -31.09
C PRO A 29 8.78 -49.35 -31.42
N ILE A 30 9.78 -49.95 -32.09
CA ILE A 30 10.97 -49.25 -32.58
C ILE A 30 10.61 -48.22 -33.66
N VAL A 31 9.75 -48.57 -34.63
CA VAL A 31 9.35 -47.67 -35.72
C VAL A 31 8.58 -46.48 -35.17
N LEU A 32 7.72 -46.71 -34.18
CA LEU A 32 7.02 -45.66 -33.46
C LEU A 32 7.97 -44.70 -32.73
N ARG A 33 8.98 -45.24 -32.03
CA ARG A 33 9.99 -44.40 -31.34
C ARG A 33 10.77 -43.56 -32.35
N ILE A 34 11.17 -44.14 -33.48
CA ILE A 34 11.83 -43.43 -34.57
C ILE A 34 10.92 -42.30 -35.08
N GLY A 35 9.65 -42.60 -35.40
CA GLY A 35 8.69 -41.59 -35.86
C GLY A 35 8.49 -40.46 -34.85
N TRP A 36 8.46 -40.77 -33.55
CA TRP A 36 8.38 -39.76 -32.49
C TRP A 36 9.62 -38.87 -32.45
N VAL A 37 10.83 -39.44 -32.55
CA VAL A 37 12.08 -38.68 -32.57
C VAL A 37 12.14 -37.76 -33.79
N ILE A 38 11.75 -38.25 -34.97
CA ILE A 38 11.71 -37.46 -36.21
C ILE A 38 10.77 -36.25 -36.03
N VAL A 39 9.57 -36.45 -35.47
CA VAL A 39 8.64 -35.33 -35.19
C VAL A 39 9.27 -34.32 -34.21
N VAL A 40 9.92 -34.78 -33.14
CA VAL A 40 10.61 -33.89 -32.19
C VAL A 40 11.69 -33.07 -32.89
N VAL A 41 12.56 -33.70 -33.70
CA VAL A 41 13.65 -33.03 -34.41
C VAL A 41 13.10 -32.02 -35.44
N ALA A 42 12.10 -32.41 -36.24
CA ALA A 42 11.48 -31.52 -37.21
C ALA A 42 10.81 -30.31 -36.52
N THR A 43 10.17 -30.53 -35.36
CA THR A 43 9.55 -29.45 -34.57
C THR A 43 10.61 -28.51 -33.99
N LEU A 44 11.73 -29.04 -33.47
CA LEU A 44 12.84 -28.25 -32.97
C LEU A 44 13.51 -27.42 -34.07
N LEU A 45 13.71 -28.01 -35.26
CA LEU A 45 14.25 -27.30 -36.41
C LEU A 45 13.33 -26.13 -36.80
N LEU A 46 12.02 -26.36 -36.88
CA LEU A 46 11.04 -25.33 -37.19
C LEU A 46 11.05 -24.20 -36.14
N LEU A 47 11.15 -24.57 -34.86
CA LEU A 47 11.24 -23.61 -33.75
C LEU A 47 12.52 -22.77 -33.82
N LEU A 48 13.68 -23.39 -34.05
CA LEU A 48 14.97 -22.71 -34.15
C LEU A 48 15.02 -21.74 -35.34
N LEU A 49 14.50 -22.16 -36.49
CA LEU A 49 14.35 -21.29 -37.66
C LEU A 49 13.40 -20.12 -37.37
N GLY A 50 12.30 -20.37 -36.66
CA GLY A 50 11.38 -19.33 -36.20
C GLY A 50 12.06 -18.30 -35.30
N ILE A 51 12.84 -18.75 -34.32
CA ILE A 51 13.63 -17.88 -33.44
C ILE A 51 14.67 -17.09 -34.23
N GLY A 52 15.40 -17.74 -35.14
CA GLY A 52 16.36 -17.08 -36.01
C GLY A 52 15.71 -15.94 -36.81
N SER A 53 14.56 -16.21 -37.42
CA SER A 53 13.77 -15.21 -38.14
C SER A 53 13.11 -14.15 -37.25
N LEU A 54 13.05 -14.33 -35.93
CA LEU A 54 12.61 -13.27 -35.02
C LEU A 54 13.75 -12.28 -34.74
N ILE A 55 15.00 -12.77 -34.72
CA ILE A 55 16.20 -12.00 -34.38
C ILE A 55 16.73 -11.20 -35.57
N THR A 56 16.71 -11.77 -36.78
CA THR A 56 17.40 -11.20 -37.95
C THR A 56 16.60 -10.14 -38.72
N ASP A 57 15.32 -9.93 -38.40
CA ASP A 57 14.32 -9.68 -39.45
C ASP A 57 13.56 -8.36 -39.29
N ALA A 58 14.30 -7.27 -39.03
CA ALA A 58 13.73 -5.92 -39.07
C ALA A 58 13.29 -5.50 -40.49
N THR A 59 13.86 -6.11 -41.53
CA THR A 59 13.68 -5.69 -42.94
C THR A 59 12.67 -6.54 -43.72
N VAL A 60 12.14 -7.63 -43.16
CA VAL A 60 11.27 -8.54 -43.92
C VAL A 60 9.85 -7.99 -44.09
N PRO A 61 9.30 -8.02 -45.33
CA PRO A 61 7.94 -7.60 -45.62
C PRO A 61 6.90 -8.22 -44.69
N ALA A 62 5.91 -7.43 -44.26
CA ALA A 62 4.87 -7.88 -43.33
C ALA A 62 4.14 -9.16 -43.80
N ALA A 63 3.84 -9.26 -45.10
CA ALA A 63 3.17 -10.43 -45.68
C ALA A 63 3.95 -11.74 -45.46
N ILE A 64 5.29 -11.69 -45.51
CA ILE A 64 6.16 -12.85 -45.28
C ILE A 64 6.14 -13.23 -43.80
N ARG A 65 6.21 -12.25 -42.90
CA ARG A 65 6.10 -12.48 -41.45
C ARG A 65 4.77 -13.12 -41.04
N PHE A 66 3.66 -12.70 -41.66
CA PHE A 66 2.37 -13.36 -41.45
C PHE A 66 2.36 -14.82 -41.91
N ARG A 67 3.00 -15.14 -43.05
CA ARG A 67 3.15 -16.53 -43.51
C ARG A 67 3.99 -17.35 -42.53
N HIS A 68 5.14 -16.84 -42.09
CA HIS A 68 5.98 -17.51 -41.09
C HIS A 68 5.22 -17.76 -39.79
N ALA A 69 4.47 -16.77 -39.29
CA ALA A 69 3.61 -16.92 -38.13
C ALA A 69 2.56 -18.02 -38.33
N GLY A 70 1.92 -18.07 -39.50
CA GLY A 70 0.96 -19.10 -39.87
C GLY A 70 1.57 -20.50 -39.88
N LEU A 71 2.77 -20.67 -40.42
CA LEU A 71 3.50 -21.95 -40.43
C LEU A 71 3.83 -22.42 -39.01
N LEU A 72 4.29 -21.51 -38.13
CA LEU A 72 4.61 -21.82 -36.74
C LEU A 72 3.35 -22.19 -35.94
N ILE A 73 2.27 -21.41 -36.06
CA ILE A 73 0.99 -21.67 -35.39
C ILE A 73 0.39 -23.01 -35.90
N GLY A 74 0.39 -23.23 -37.22
CA GLY A 74 -0.07 -24.47 -37.83
C GLY A 74 0.74 -25.68 -37.37
N GLY A 75 2.08 -25.57 -37.34
CA GLY A 75 2.98 -26.59 -36.82
C GLY A 75 2.71 -26.91 -35.35
N GLY A 76 2.50 -25.89 -34.51
CA GLY A 76 2.13 -26.06 -33.11
C GLY A 76 0.80 -26.82 -32.94
N ALA A 77 -0.20 -26.51 -33.77
CA ALA A 77 -1.50 -27.19 -33.74
C ALA A 77 -1.38 -28.66 -34.16
N LEU A 78 -0.59 -28.95 -35.20
CA LEU A 78 -0.31 -30.31 -35.66
C LEU A 78 0.37 -31.14 -34.55
N VAL A 79 1.41 -30.60 -33.91
CA VAL A 79 2.14 -31.28 -32.83
C VAL A 79 1.24 -31.53 -31.62
N ALA A 80 0.36 -30.58 -31.28
CA ALA A 80 -0.63 -30.77 -30.22
C ALA A 80 -1.64 -31.90 -30.58
N GLY A 81 -2.10 -31.95 -31.83
CA GLY A 81 -2.96 -33.01 -32.33
C GLY A 81 -2.31 -34.40 -32.29
N VAL A 82 -1.02 -34.49 -32.65
CA VAL A 82 -0.23 -35.73 -32.52
C VAL A 82 -0.13 -36.14 -31.05
N THR A 83 0.19 -35.22 -30.15
CA THR A 83 0.29 -35.49 -28.71
C THR A 83 -1.02 -36.06 -28.17
N GLN A 84 -2.15 -35.49 -28.56
CA GLN A 84 -3.48 -35.98 -28.22
C GLN A 84 -3.75 -37.38 -28.81
N GLY A 85 -3.39 -37.61 -30.07
CA GLY A 85 -3.58 -38.90 -30.73
C GLY A 85 -2.78 -40.03 -30.07
N LEU A 86 -1.53 -39.75 -29.70
CA LEU A 86 -0.67 -40.68 -28.95
C LEU A 86 -1.26 -41.01 -27.57
N GLN A 87 -1.76 -40.01 -26.85
CA GLN A 87 -2.40 -40.19 -25.56
C GLN A 87 -3.67 -41.06 -25.64
N GLN A 88 -4.54 -40.80 -26.63
CA GLN A 88 -5.79 -41.56 -26.79
C GLN A 88 -5.56 -43.05 -27.06
N ARG A 89 -4.44 -43.37 -27.72
CA ARG A 89 -4.06 -44.76 -28.02
C ARG A 89 -3.18 -45.40 -26.93
N ALA A 90 -2.97 -44.71 -25.80
CA ALA A 90 -2.13 -45.16 -24.70
C ALA A 90 -0.71 -45.58 -25.14
N VAL A 91 -0.17 -44.87 -26.13
CA VAL A 91 1.10 -45.23 -26.76
C VAL A 91 2.28 -44.80 -25.88
N PRO A 92 3.16 -45.71 -25.45
CA PRO A 92 4.30 -45.36 -24.63
C PRO A 92 5.34 -44.60 -25.47
N VAL A 93 5.61 -43.36 -25.07
CA VAL A 93 6.63 -42.50 -25.68
C VAL A 93 7.69 -42.12 -24.64
N PRO A 94 8.95 -41.90 -25.04
CA PRO A 94 10.06 -41.73 -24.11
C PRO A 94 9.93 -40.48 -23.22
N LEU A 95 9.43 -39.37 -23.78
CA LEU A 95 9.20 -38.11 -23.04
C LEU A 95 7.81 -37.55 -23.38
N PRO A 96 6.73 -38.05 -22.75
CA PRO A 96 5.36 -37.64 -23.05
C PRO A 96 5.11 -36.12 -23.06
N PRO A 97 5.66 -35.30 -22.14
CA PRO A 97 5.35 -33.87 -22.12
C PRO A 97 6.11 -33.05 -23.19
N LEU A 98 7.16 -33.60 -23.82
CA LEU A 98 8.06 -32.82 -24.69
C LEU A 98 7.33 -32.24 -25.90
N LEU A 99 6.51 -33.04 -26.58
CA LEU A 99 5.73 -32.56 -27.73
C LEU A 99 4.73 -31.46 -27.33
N GLY A 100 4.11 -31.57 -26.15
CA GLY A 100 3.26 -30.52 -25.59
C GLY A 100 4.02 -29.21 -25.35
N TRP A 101 5.27 -29.29 -24.85
CA TRP A 101 6.15 -28.13 -24.69
C TRP A 101 6.54 -27.49 -26.02
N LEU A 102 6.89 -28.30 -27.01
CA LEU A 102 7.25 -27.81 -28.34
C LEU A 102 6.06 -27.16 -29.05
N ALA A 103 4.86 -27.73 -28.93
CA ALA A 103 3.63 -27.12 -29.43
C ALA A 103 3.37 -25.74 -28.81
N GLY A 104 3.51 -25.62 -27.48
CA GLY A 104 3.38 -24.35 -26.78
C GLY A 104 4.44 -23.31 -27.22
N ALA A 105 5.69 -23.74 -27.42
CA ALA A 105 6.78 -22.87 -27.88
C ALA A 105 6.52 -22.33 -29.30
N LEU A 106 6.11 -23.19 -30.24
CA LEU A 106 5.74 -22.76 -31.58
C LEU A 106 4.59 -21.75 -31.56
N MET A 107 3.58 -21.99 -30.72
CA MET A 107 2.45 -21.06 -30.52
C MET A 107 2.83 -19.75 -29.87
N PHE A 108 3.95 -19.68 -29.15
CA PHE A 108 4.50 -18.43 -28.62
C PHE A 108 5.29 -17.65 -29.67
N ILE A 109 6.19 -18.32 -30.40
CA ILE A 109 7.04 -17.66 -31.41
C ILE A 109 6.22 -17.18 -32.61
N GLY A 110 5.20 -17.94 -33.04
CA GLY A 110 4.37 -17.59 -34.19
C GLY A 110 3.77 -16.17 -34.11
N PRO A 111 2.94 -15.85 -33.10
CA PRO A 111 2.40 -14.50 -32.93
C PRO A 111 3.48 -13.42 -32.76
N ALA A 112 4.63 -13.73 -32.14
CA ALA A 112 5.71 -12.76 -31.93
C ALA A 112 6.34 -12.26 -33.24
N MET A 113 6.26 -13.05 -34.32
CA MET A 113 6.78 -12.71 -35.65
C MET A 113 6.02 -11.57 -36.32
N VAL A 114 4.76 -11.34 -35.95
CA VAL A 114 3.89 -10.38 -36.64
C VAL A 114 4.03 -8.99 -36.03
N ALA A 115 3.56 -7.98 -36.76
CA ALA A 115 3.45 -6.61 -36.28
C ALA A 115 2.70 -6.56 -34.92
N PRO A 116 3.16 -5.71 -33.97
CA PRO A 116 2.64 -5.64 -32.60
C PRO A 116 1.12 -5.59 -32.47
N ALA A 117 0.43 -4.88 -33.37
CA ALA A 117 -1.03 -4.74 -33.36
C ALA A 117 -1.78 -6.08 -33.52
N TRP A 118 -1.20 -7.05 -34.22
CA TRP A 118 -1.84 -8.34 -34.51
C TRP A 118 -1.43 -9.46 -33.54
N ARG A 119 -0.36 -9.26 -32.77
CA ARG A 119 0.19 -10.31 -31.89
C ARG A 119 -0.85 -10.84 -30.88
N PRO A 120 -1.62 -9.99 -30.17
CA PRO A 120 -2.58 -10.49 -29.18
C PRO A 120 -3.73 -11.26 -29.82
N LEU A 121 -4.20 -10.85 -31.00
CA LEU A 121 -5.26 -11.54 -31.74
C LEU A 121 -4.80 -12.93 -32.21
N LEU A 122 -3.60 -13.03 -32.80
CA LEU A 122 -3.04 -14.30 -33.22
C LEU A 122 -2.71 -15.21 -32.03
N ALA A 123 -2.22 -14.64 -30.93
CA ALA A 123 -2.01 -15.38 -29.69
C ALA A 123 -3.34 -15.91 -29.13
N LEU A 124 -4.42 -15.11 -29.13
CA LEU A 124 -5.75 -15.56 -28.72
C LEU A 124 -6.24 -16.73 -29.59
N GLY A 125 -6.12 -16.63 -30.91
CA GLY A 125 -6.50 -17.71 -31.81
C GLY A 125 -5.69 -18.99 -31.59
N GLY A 126 -4.36 -18.89 -31.63
CA GLY A 126 -3.45 -20.04 -31.52
C GLY A 126 -3.44 -20.66 -30.12
N MET A 127 -3.09 -19.86 -29.10
CA MET A 127 -3.00 -20.35 -27.72
C MET A 127 -4.39 -20.65 -27.12
N GLY A 128 -5.41 -19.86 -27.45
CA GLY A 128 -6.79 -20.14 -27.03
C GLY A 128 -7.30 -21.48 -27.56
N GLY A 129 -6.96 -21.82 -28.81
CA GLY A 129 -7.23 -23.15 -29.37
C GLY A 129 -6.54 -24.28 -28.59
N LEU A 130 -5.28 -24.10 -28.21
CA LEU A 130 -4.57 -25.08 -27.37
C LEU A 130 -5.15 -25.20 -25.96
N LEU A 131 -5.60 -24.09 -25.36
CA LEU A 131 -6.25 -24.10 -24.04
C LEU A 131 -7.61 -24.81 -24.10
N LEU A 132 -8.38 -24.64 -25.17
CA LEU A 132 -9.61 -25.39 -25.40
C LEU A 132 -9.31 -26.90 -25.55
N LEU A 133 -8.25 -27.24 -26.29
CA LEU A 133 -7.80 -28.62 -26.41
C LEU A 133 -7.38 -29.22 -25.07
N GLU A 134 -6.64 -28.47 -24.26
CA GLU A 134 -6.27 -28.84 -22.91
C GLU A 134 -7.50 -29.12 -22.04
N HIS A 135 -8.48 -28.22 -22.06
CA HIS A 135 -9.73 -28.35 -21.29
C HIS A 135 -10.47 -29.64 -21.62
N CYS A 136 -10.57 -29.97 -22.90
CA CYS A 136 -11.31 -31.12 -23.41
C CYS A 136 -10.56 -32.45 -23.25
N ARG A 137 -9.23 -32.47 -23.42
CA ARG A 137 -8.47 -33.72 -23.65
C ARG A 137 -7.24 -33.94 -22.78
N GLN A 138 -6.72 -32.89 -22.14
CA GLN A 138 -5.55 -32.96 -21.24
C GLN A 138 -4.30 -33.66 -21.80
N PRO A 139 -3.80 -33.28 -23.00
CA PRO A 139 -2.54 -33.80 -23.49
C PRO A 139 -1.36 -33.51 -22.54
N PRO A 140 -0.45 -34.48 -22.34
CA PRO A 140 0.66 -34.33 -21.40
C PRO A 140 1.55 -33.15 -21.79
N GLY A 141 1.93 -32.33 -20.81
CA GLY A 141 2.81 -31.17 -20.99
C GLY A 141 2.15 -29.93 -21.60
N LEU A 142 1.10 -30.08 -22.41
CA LEU A 142 0.49 -28.97 -23.15
C LEU A 142 0.02 -27.83 -22.23
N GLY A 143 -0.69 -28.16 -21.15
CA GLY A 143 -1.27 -27.14 -20.26
C GLY A 143 -0.26 -26.23 -19.54
N ARG A 144 0.92 -26.77 -19.20
CA ARG A 144 2.00 -25.96 -18.61
C ARG A 144 2.70 -25.12 -19.67
N ALA A 145 2.89 -25.69 -20.86
CA ALA A 145 3.50 -25.03 -21.99
C ALA A 145 2.64 -23.86 -22.49
N THR A 146 1.33 -24.06 -22.63
CA THR A 146 0.37 -23.02 -23.02
C THR A 146 0.28 -21.93 -21.98
N ALA A 147 0.21 -22.27 -20.69
CA ALA A 147 0.21 -21.27 -19.62
C ALA A 147 1.48 -20.39 -19.65
N LEU A 148 2.65 -20.99 -19.86
CA LEU A 148 3.92 -20.25 -20.00
C LEU A 148 3.94 -19.39 -21.25
N ALA A 149 3.47 -19.91 -22.38
CA ALA A 149 3.33 -19.17 -23.63
C ALA A 149 2.40 -17.95 -23.49
N VAL A 150 1.26 -18.11 -22.79
CA VAL A 150 0.33 -17.02 -22.48
C VAL A 150 0.98 -15.97 -21.59
N GLY A 151 1.72 -16.38 -20.57
CA GLY A 151 2.49 -15.46 -19.72
C GLY A 151 3.53 -14.67 -20.51
N GLY A 152 4.27 -15.34 -21.40
CA GLY A 152 5.21 -14.71 -22.31
C GLY A 152 4.53 -13.72 -23.27
N ALA A 153 3.35 -14.07 -23.80
CA ALA A 153 2.58 -13.19 -24.69
C ALA A 153 2.12 -11.91 -23.97
N HIS A 154 1.67 -12.02 -22.72
CA HIS A 154 1.33 -10.86 -21.90
C HIS A 154 2.55 -9.98 -21.63
N LEU A 155 3.66 -10.57 -21.20
CA LEU A 155 4.89 -9.84 -20.93
C LEU A 155 5.40 -9.10 -22.17
N GLY A 156 5.46 -9.79 -23.31
CA GLY A 156 5.90 -9.21 -24.58
C GLY A 156 4.97 -8.10 -25.09
N ALA A 157 3.66 -8.27 -24.97
CA ALA A 157 2.69 -7.25 -25.36
C ALA A 157 2.79 -6.00 -24.47
N TRP A 158 2.85 -6.16 -23.15
CA TRP A 158 2.97 -5.04 -22.23
C TRP A 158 4.32 -4.34 -22.30
N LEU A 159 5.43 -5.08 -22.43
CA LEU A 159 6.75 -4.49 -22.63
C LEU A 159 6.79 -3.63 -23.89
N TRP A 160 6.25 -4.15 -25.00
CA TRP A 160 6.15 -3.37 -26.24
C TRP A 160 5.32 -2.10 -26.05
N THR A 161 4.14 -2.23 -25.44
CA THR A 161 3.23 -1.10 -25.22
C THR A 161 3.83 -0.04 -24.29
N LEU A 162 4.55 -0.43 -23.25
CA LEU A 162 5.25 0.52 -22.37
C LEU A 162 6.41 1.24 -23.06
N LEU A 163 7.07 0.60 -24.04
CA LEU A 163 8.20 1.16 -24.77
C LEU A 163 7.79 2.02 -25.98
N SER A 164 6.59 1.81 -26.53
CA SER A 164 6.16 2.44 -27.79
C SER A 164 5.18 3.60 -27.64
N ASP A 165 4.72 3.89 -26.40
CA ASP A 165 3.70 4.90 -26.08
C ASP A 165 2.52 4.94 -27.09
N PRO A 166 1.81 3.80 -27.28
CA PRO A 166 0.82 3.67 -28.33
C PRO A 166 -0.44 4.49 -28.03
N SER A 167 -1.21 4.80 -29.08
CA SER A 167 -2.51 5.46 -28.94
C SER A 167 -3.49 4.63 -28.10
N THR A 168 -4.43 5.31 -27.43
CA THR A 168 -5.47 4.67 -26.59
C THR A 168 -6.24 3.58 -27.34
N GLY A 169 -6.52 3.77 -28.63
CA GLY A 169 -7.18 2.78 -29.48
C GLY A 169 -6.35 1.51 -29.68
N ALA A 170 -5.03 1.65 -29.84
CA ALA A 170 -4.13 0.51 -29.94
C ALA A 170 -4.06 -0.26 -28.60
N VAL A 171 -4.03 0.44 -27.46
CA VAL A 171 -4.10 -0.21 -26.14
C VAL A 171 -5.41 -1.01 -26.00
N LEU A 172 -6.56 -0.41 -26.31
CA LEU A 172 -7.86 -1.09 -26.26
C LEU A 172 -7.90 -2.34 -27.15
N GLY A 173 -7.35 -2.26 -28.36
CA GLY A 173 -7.26 -3.39 -29.29
C GLY A 173 -6.44 -4.57 -28.74
N GLN A 174 -5.45 -4.30 -27.88
CA GLN A 174 -4.65 -5.36 -27.23
C GLN A 174 -5.30 -5.92 -25.96
N LEU A 175 -6.11 -5.12 -25.24
CA LEU A 175 -6.69 -5.53 -23.96
C LEU A 175 -7.68 -6.69 -24.09
N LEU A 176 -8.55 -6.65 -25.10
CA LEU A 176 -9.59 -7.66 -25.26
C LEU A 176 -8.99 -9.06 -25.54
N PRO A 177 -7.99 -9.22 -26.43
CA PRO A 177 -7.35 -10.52 -26.61
C PRO A 177 -6.55 -11.00 -25.40
N LEU A 178 -5.83 -10.13 -24.69
CA LEU A 178 -5.05 -10.51 -23.51
C LEU A 178 -5.97 -10.95 -22.35
N THR A 179 -7.02 -10.18 -22.07
CA THR A 179 -8.03 -10.56 -21.08
C THR A 179 -8.74 -11.86 -21.47
N GLY A 180 -9.09 -12.02 -22.75
CA GLY A 180 -9.62 -13.26 -23.29
C GLY A 180 -8.70 -14.46 -23.07
N LEU A 181 -7.40 -14.31 -23.32
CA LEU A 181 -6.39 -15.36 -23.08
C LEU A 181 -6.26 -15.72 -21.60
N ALA A 182 -6.23 -14.73 -20.72
CA ALA A 182 -6.15 -14.97 -19.28
C ALA A 182 -7.41 -15.67 -18.76
N LEU A 183 -8.60 -15.26 -19.23
CA LEU A 183 -9.86 -15.95 -18.91
C LEU A 183 -9.89 -17.38 -19.47
N ALA A 184 -9.47 -17.59 -20.72
CA ALA A 184 -9.37 -18.91 -21.33
C ALA A 184 -8.43 -19.82 -20.53
N THR A 185 -7.30 -19.29 -20.05
CA THR A 185 -6.34 -20.03 -19.20
C THR A 185 -6.96 -20.40 -17.85
N ARG A 186 -7.75 -19.49 -17.27
CA ARG A 186 -8.48 -19.75 -16.01
C ARG A 186 -9.53 -20.86 -16.19
N LEU A 187 -10.28 -20.82 -17.30
CA LEU A 187 -11.35 -21.78 -17.61
C LEU A 187 -10.79 -23.16 -18.00
N SER A 188 -9.67 -23.22 -18.73
CA SER A 188 -9.05 -24.48 -19.13
C SER A 188 -8.40 -25.21 -17.95
N ALA A 189 -7.77 -24.45 -17.05
CA ALA A 189 -7.06 -25.01 -15.92
C ALA A 189 -8.02 -25.68 -14.93
N ARG A 190 -7.83 -26.98 -14.64
CA ARG A 190 -8.68 -27.69 -13.65
C ARG A 190 -8.29 -27.41 -12.19
N ARG A 191 -7.02 -27.16 -11.90
CA ARG A 191 -6.45 -26.82 -10.57
C ARG A 191 -4.98 -26.35 -10.73
N GLY A 192 -4.44 -25.65 -9.74
CA GLY A 192 -3.00 -25.43 -9.60
C GLY A 192 -2.47 -24.13 -10.22
N LEU A 193 -1.20 -24.16 -10.64
CA LEU A 193 -0.40 -22.97 -11.02
C LEU A 193 -0.98 -22.16 -12.18
N SER A 194 -1.62 -22.79 -13.16
CA SER A 194 -2.19 -22.09 -14.32
C SER A 194 -3.37 -21.19 -13.95
N ARG A 195 -4.19 -21.59 -12.95
CA ARG A 195 -5.29 -20.74 -12.45
C ARG A 195 -4.78 -19.52 -11.71
N SER A 196 -3.75 -19.69 -10.88
CA SER A 196 -3.12 -18.56 -10.20
C SER A 196 -2.43 -17.63 -11.19
N LEU A 197 -1.71 -18.17 -12.18
CA LEU A 197 -1.11 -17.37 -13.24
C LEU A 197 -2.16 -16.56 -13.99
N ALA A 198 -3.29 -17.17 -14.36
CA ALA A 198 -4.37 -16.46 -15.03
C ALA A 198 -4.92 -15.28 -14.21
N LEU A 199 -5.03 -15.43 -12.89
CA LEU A 199 -5.42 -14.32 -12.00
C LEU A 199 -4.37 -13.21 -11.95
N ASP A 200 -3.10 -13.58 -11.85
CA ASP A 200 -1.99 -12.61 -11.87
C ASP A 200 -1.96 -11.83 -13.19
N LEU A 201 -2.16 -12.52 -14.31
CA LEU A 201 -2.22 -11.91 -15.64
C LEU A 201 -3.42 -10.97 -15.78
N LEU A 202 -4.59 -11.33 -15.24
CA LEU A 202 -5.75 -10.43 -15.19
C LEU A 202 -5.47 -9.19 -14.33
N GLY A 203 -4.87 -9.37 -13.15
CA GLY A 203 -4.52 -8.27 -12.24
C GLY A 203 -3.52 -7.30 -12.84
N VAL A 204 -2.42 -7.81 -13.39
CA VAL A 204 -1.39 -7.00 -14.06
C VAL A 204 -1.98 -6.29 -15.28
N THR A 205 -2.77 -6.99 -16.10
CA THR A 205 -3.42 -6.40 -17.27
C THR A 205 -4.39 -5.30 -16.88
N ALA A 206 -5.23 -5.50 -15.85
CA ALA A 206 -6.13 -4.47 -15.36
C ALA A 206 -5.38 -3.26 -14.79
N GLY A 207 -4.31 -3.48 -14.03
CA GLY A 207 -3.48 -2.42 -13.46
C GLY A 207 -2.77 -1.58 -14.54
N LEU A 208 -2.15 -2.22 -15.53
CA LEU A 208 -1.49 -1.53 -16.65
C LEU A 208 -2.49 -0.87 -17.60
N ALA A 209 -3.65 -1.49 -17.82
CA ALA A 209 -4.75 -0.88 -18.58
C ALA A 209 -5.21 0.42 -17.92
N ALA A 210 -5.44 0.40 -16.60
CA ALA A 210 -5.82 1.59 -15.85
C ALA A 210 -4.80 2.72 -16.01
N LEU A 211 -3.49 2.39 -16.02
CA LEU A 211 -2.45 3.38 -16.25
C LEU A 211 -2.49 3.95 -17.67
N MET A 212 -2.44 3.09 -18.69
CA MET A 212 -2.31 3.51 -20.08
C MET A 212 -3.58 4.18 -20.63
N LEU A 213 -4.77 3.75 -20.20
CA LEU A 213 -6.03 4.33 -20.68
C LEU A 213 -6.39 5.63 -19.97
N LEU A 214 -6.09 5.76 -18.67
CA LEU A 214 -6.54 6.91 -17.88
C LEU A 214 -5.49 8.02 -17.81
N ARG A 215 -4.19 7.71 -17.93
CA ARG A 215 -3.12 8.73 -17.91
C ARG A 215 -3.31 9.83 -18.96
N PRO A 216 -3.71 9.55 -20.22
CA PRO A 216 -3.97 10.60 -21.21
C PRO A 216 -5.14 11.52 -20.86
N ILE A 217 -6.12 11.03 -20.09
CA ILE A 217 -7.28 11.81 -19.63
C ILE A 217 -6.87 12.69 -18.45
N SER A 218 -6.23 12.08 -17.44
CA SER A 218 -5.66 12.80 -16.31
C SER A 218 -4.61 11.94 -15.60
N PRO A 219 -3.46 12.52 -15.22
CA PRO A 219 -2.41 11.79 -14.53
C PRO A 219 -2.83 11.31 -13.12
N LEU A 220 -3.95 11.82 -12.58
CA LEU A 220 -4.45 11.46 -11.25
C LEU A 220 -5.37 10.23 -11.26
N LEU A 221 -6.03 9.96 -12.39
CA LEU A 221 -7.03 8.90 -12.52
C LEU A 221 -6.47 7.47 -12.36
N PRO A 222 -5.26 7.12 -12.85
CA PRO A 222 -4.68 5.80 -12.61
C PRO A 222 -4.63 5.41 -11.13
N GLY A 223 -4.26 6.34 -10.25
CA GLY A 223 -4.22 6.11 -8.81
C GLY A 223 -5.60 5.77 -8.24
N MET A 224 -6.64 6.49 -8.65
CA MET A 224 -8.03 6.21 -8.25
C MET A 224 -8.49 4.84 -8.76
N ALA A 225 -8.15 4.49 -10.01
CA ALA A 225 -8.49 3.18 -10.56
C ALA A 225 -7.80 2.04 -9.82
N TRP A 226 -6.53 2.20 -9.43
CA TRP A 226 -5.82 1.19 -8.62
C TRP A 226 -6.44 1.02 -7.22
N LEU A 227 -6.93 2.09 -6.59
CA LEU A 227 -7.69 1.98 -5.35
C LEU A 227 -8.97 1.15 -5.52
N LEU A 228 -9.73 1.40 -6.59
CA LEU A 228 -10.94 0.62 -6.87
C LEU A 228 -10.62 -0.83 -7.22
N LEU A 229 -9.58 -1.06 -8.04
CA LEU A 229 -9.10 -2.39 -8.38
C LEU A 229 -8.69 -3.17 -7.12
N SER A 230 -8.05 -2.50 -6.15
CA SER A 230 -7.72 -3.12 -4.87
C SER A 230 -8.94 -3.73 -4.17
N LEU A 231 -10.06 -2.99 -4.11
CA LEU A 231 -11.31 -3.49 -3.53
C LEU A 231 -11.92 -4.61 -4.38
N THR A 232 -11.88 -4.51 -5.71
CA THR A 232 -12.38 -5.59 -6.57
C THR A 232 -11.61 -6.89 -6.37
N TRP A 233 -10.29 -6.81 -6.17
CA TRP A 233 -9.44 -7.95 -5.89
C TRP A 233 -9.67 -8.53 -4.48
N LEU A 234 -9.96 -7.68 -3.49
CA LEU A 234 -10.36 -8.14 -2.16
C LEU A 234 -11.70 -8.91 -2.21
N LEU A 235 -12.70 -8.37 -2.91
CA LEU A 235 -13.98 -9.04 -3.14
C LEU A 235 -13.82 -10.35 -3.91
N ALA A 236 -12.93 -10.37 -4.91
CA ALA A 236 -12.59 -11.59 -5.62
C ALA A 236 -11.93 -12.61 -4.69
N ALA A 237 -10.93 -12.21 -3.89
CA ALA A 237 -10.21 -13.09 -2.97
C ALA A 237 -11.15 -13.81 -2.00
N ASP A 238 -12.22 -13.14 -1.55
CA ASP A 238 -13.22 -13.74 -0.66
C ASP A 238 -14.07 -14.84 -1.32
N ARG A 239 -14.26 -14.77 -2.64
CA ARG A 239 -15.01 -15.76 -3.43
C ARG A 239 -14.13 -16.89 -3.97
N LEU A 240 -12.82 -16.73 -3.91
CA LEU A 240 -11.85 -17.69 -4.43
C LEU A 240 -11.48 -18.74 -3.39
N HIS A 241 -10.85 -19.83 -3.85
CA HIS A 241 -10.51 -20.98 -3.01
C HIS A 241 -9.04 -21.39 -3.17
N GLY A 242 -8.46 -21.95 -2.11
CA GLY A 242 -7.09 -22.48 -2.14
C GLY A 242 -6.04 -21.40 -2.41
N ARG A 243 -5.10 -21.69 -3.33
CA ARG A 243 -3.99 -20.76 -3.65
C ARG A 243 -4.46 -19.47 -4.32
N GLU A 244 -5.58 -19.50 -5.03
CA GLU A 244 -6.12 -18.35 -5.76
C GLU A 244 -6.43 -17.16 -4.84
N VAL A 245 -6.81 -17.43 -3.59
CA VAL A 245 -7.04 -16.40 -2.56
C VAL A 245 -5.79 -15.54 -2.36
N ASN A 246 -4.62 -16.18 -2.24
CA ASN A 246 -3.38 -15.46 -2.01
C ASN A 246 -2.98 -14.62 -3.22
N HIS A 247 -3.16 -15.14 -4.44
CA HIS A 247 -2.86 -14.39 -5.67
C HIS A 247 -3.77 -13.17 -5.83
N ALA A 248 -5.08 -13.33 -5.60
CA ALA A 248 -6.01 -12.20 -5.61
C ALA A 248 -5.66 -11.15 -4.53
N LEU A 249 -5.28 -11.58 -3.32
CA LEU A 249 -4.81 -10.65 -2.30
C LEU A 249 -3.52 -9.93 -2.70
N VAL A 250 -2.55 -10.64 -3.31
CA VAL A 250 -1.32 -10.03 -3.83
C VAL A 250 -1.65 -8.99 -4.91
N MET A 251 -2.60 -9.24 -5.81
CA MET A 251 -3.05 -8.24 -6.79
C MET A 251 -3.73 -7.04 -6.13
N GLY A 252 -4.56 -7.27 -5.11
CA GLY A 252 -5.20 -6.21 -4.33
C GLY A 252 -4.20 -5.32 -3.59
N LEU A 253 -3.18 -5.92 -2.99
CA LEU A 253 -2.08 -5.23 -2.30
C LEU A 253 -1.14 -4.53 -3.28
N GLY A 254 -0.82 -5.18 -4.39
CA GLY A 254 -0.03 -4.59 -5.47
C GLY A 254 -0.69 -3.32 -6.02
N SER A 255 -2.04 -3.32 -6.09
CA SER A 255 -2.81 -2.13 -6.47
C SER A 255 -2.72 -1.01 -5.41
N LEU A 256 -2.74 -1.32 -4.11
CA LEU A 256 -2.50 -0.32 -3.04
C LEU A 256 -1.07 0.22 -3.07
N LEU A 257 -0.09 -0.63 -3.36
CA LEU A 257 1.31 -0.24 -3.48
C LEU A 257 1.51 0.67 -4.69
N ALA A 258 0.92 0.33 -5.84
CA ALA A 258 0.93 1.16 -7.04
C ALA A 258 0.25 2.52 -6.76
N PHE A 259 -0.90 2.53 -6.08
CA PHE A 259 -1.54 3.77 -5.62
C PHE A 259 -0.61 4.58 -4.71
N SER A 260 0.05 3.95 -3.73
CA SER A 260 0.97 4.63 -2.81
C SER A 260 2.13 5.28 -3.57
N GLY A 261 2.68 4.59 -4.56
CA GLY A 261 3.70 5.13 -5.47
C GLY A 261 3.20 6.32 -6.29
N ALA A 262 2.04 6.19 -6.96
CA ALA A 262 1.42 7.31 -7.68
C ALA A 262 1.05 8.47 -6.76
N PHE A 263 0.61 8.18 -5.54
CA PHE A 263 0.25 9.20 -4.57
C PHE A 263 1.47 10.07 -4.27
N LEU A 264 2.61 9.46 -3.92
CA LEU A 264 3.83 10.19 -3.60
C LEU A 264 4.45 10.90 -4.82
N LEU A 265 4.45 10.27 -5.99
CA LEU A 265 5.17 10.78 -7.16
C LEU A 265 4.35 11.76 -8.01
N VAL A 266 3.03 11.61 -8.07
CA VAL A 266 2.18 12.34 -9.03
C VAL A 266 1.08 13.14 -8.33
N ILE A 267 0.36 12.53 -7.39
CA ILE A 267 -0.84 13.14 -6.79
C ILE A 267 -0.46 14.18 -5.72
N ALA A 268 0.51 13.84 -4.88
CA ALA A 268 1.03 14.68 -3.81
C ALA A 268 1.54 16.05 -4.30
N PRO A 269 2.40 16.12 -5.34
CA PRO A 269 2.85 17.40 -5.90
C PRO A 269 1.78 18.14 -6.73
N SER A 270 0.65 17.50 -7.05
CA SER A 270 -0.41 18.15 -7.83
C SER A 270 -1.03 19.34 -7.08
N SER A 271 -1.22 20.44 -7.78
CA SER A 271 -1.93 21.65 -7.33
C SER A 271 -3.36 21.75 -7.86
N SER A 272 -3.87 20.69 -8.51
CA SER A 272 -5.21 20.70 -9.09
C SER A 272 -6.30 20.89 -8.04
N VAL A 273 -7.32 21.67 -8.41
CA VAL A 273 -8.48 22.00 -7.59
C VAL A 273 -9.74 21.63 -8.36
N VAL A 274 -10.72 21.08 -7.65
CA VAL A 274 -12.06 20.79 -8.16
C VAL A 274 -13.03 21.70 -7.44
N GLU A 275 -13.90 22.36 -8.19
CA GLU A 275 -15.02 23.13 -7.63
C GLU A 275 -16.20 22.20 -7.36
N LEU A 276 -16.56 22.03 -6.09
CA LEU A 276 -17.72 21.25 -5.64
C LEU A 276 -18.70 22.19 -4.95
N ALA A 277 -19.85 22.44 -5.57
CA ALA A 277 -20.91 23.29 -5.02
C ALA A 277 -20.40 24.70 -4.59
N GLY A 278 -19.51 25.30 -5.39
CA GLY A 278 -18.90 26.61 -5.09
C GLY A 278 -17.72 26.57 -4.11
N LEU A 279 -17.36 25.40 -3.56
CA LEU A 279 -16.17 25.22 -2.72
C LEU A 279 -15.01 24.66 -3.55
N ALA A 280 -13.91 25.40 -3.60
CA ALA A 280 -12.66 24.98 -4.20
C ALA A 280 -11.94 23.98 -3.29
N VAL A 281 -11.95 22.69 -3.66
CA VAL A 281 -11.31 21.61 -2.90
C VAL A 281 -10.13 21.04 -3.69
N ARG A 282 -8.97 20.88 -3.06
CA ARG A 282 -7.80 20.27 -3.69
C ARG A 282 -8.10 18.82 -4.09
N THR A 283 -7.88 18.46 -5.35
CA THR A 283 -8.14 17.10 -5.87
C THR A 283 -7.39 16.03 -5.07
N ARG A 284 -6.16 16.33 -4.67
CA ARG A 284 -5.34 15.42 -3.86
C ARG A 284 -5.94 15.09 -2.50
N LEU A 285 -6.68 16.00 -1.86
CA LEU A 285 -7.42 15.72 -0.62
C LEU A 285 -8.54 14.72 -0.89
N LEU A 286 -9.32 14.93 -1.95
CA LEU A 286 -10.40 13.99 -2.33
C LEU A 286 -9.86 12.59 -2.61
N ILE A 287 -8.73 12.49 -3.31
CA ILE A 287 -8.07 11.22 -3.59
C ILE A 287 -7.50 10.59 -2.31
N ALA A 288 -6.90 11.39 -1.42
CA ALA A 288 -6.43 10.90 -0.13
C ALA A 288 -7.58 10.34 0.73
N LEU A 289 -8.72 11.04 0.77
CA LEU A 289 -9.94 10.59 1.45
C LEU A 289 -10.47 9.28 0.84
N LEU A 290 -10.46 9.15 -0.50
CA LEU A 290 -10.80 7.89 -1.17
C LEU A 290 -9.83 6.77 -0.75
N GLY A 291 -8.53 7.05 -0.69
CA GLY A 291 -7.52 6.10 -0.21
C GLY A 291 -7.77 5.65 1.23
N LEU A 292 -8.08 6.58 2.13
CA LEU A 292 -8.45 6.27 3.51
C LEU A 292 -9.73 5.44 3.59
N ALA A 293 -10.75 5.75 2.76
CA ALA A 293 -11.97 4.96 2.69
C ALA A 293 -11.71 3.53 2.21
N VAL A 294 -10.80 3.33 1.24
CA VAL A 294 -10.41 2.01 0.75
C VAL A 294 -9.64 1.23 1.81
N LEU A 295 -8.66 1.84 2.48
CA LEU A 295 -7.93 1.20 3.59
C LEU A 295 -8.86 0.81 4.74
N LEU A 296 -9.83 1.67 5.05
CA LEU A 296 -10.88 1.36 6.01
C LEU A 296 -11.77 0.21 5.53
N GLY A 297 -12.09 0.16 4.23
CA GLY A 297 -12.80 -0.95 3.60
C GLY A 297 -12.07 -2.28 3.78
N TRP A 298 -10.75 -2.30 3.54
CA TRP A 298 -9.89 -3.46 3.82
C TRP A 298 -9.90 -3.86 5.30
N TRP A 299 -9.82 -2.90 6.21
CA TRP A 299 -9.87 -3.15 7.65
C TRP A 299 -11.22 -3.77 8.08
N ARG A 300 -12.33 -3.22 7.60
CA ARG A 300 -13.68 -3.64 7.98
C ARG A 300 -14.26 -4.77 7.15
N PHE A 301 -13.49 -5.32 6.21
CA PHE A 301 -13.99 -6.32 5.29
C PHE A 301 -14.46 -7.59 6.03
N PRO A 302 -15.72 -8.03 5.83
CA PRO A 302 -16.27 -9.21 6.50
C PRO A 302 -15.73 -10.50 5.84
N ALA A 303 -14.49 -10.87 6.16
CA ALA A 303 -13.79 -11.99 5.54
C ALA A 303 -14.47 -13.35 5.79
N SER A 304 -14.65 -14.13 4.73
CA SER A 304 -15.11 -15.52 4.76
C SER A 304 -14.16 -16.42 5.58
N ALA A 305 -14.62 -17.64 5.88
CA ALA A 305 -13.78 -18.64 6.56
C ALA A 305 -12.53 -19.00 5.74
N THR A 306 -12.64 -19.01 4.41
CA THR A 306 -11.53 -19.30 3.50
C THR A 306 -10.48 -18.19 3.55
N LEU A 307 -10.92 -16.93 3.45
CA LEU A 307 -10.03 -15.77 3.49
C LEU A 307 -9.32 -15.65 4.85
N ARG A 308 -10.04 -15.85 5.95
CA ARG A 308 -9.46 -15.81 7.31
C ARG A 308 -8.39 -16.87 7.58
N ARG A 309 -8.44 -18.01 6.87
CA ARG A 309 -7.41 -19.07 6.99
C ARG A 309 -6.11 -18.72 6.24
N SER A 310 -6.17 -17.82 5.26
CA SER A 310 -4.97 -17.38 4.54
C SER A 310 -3.92 -16.83 5.51
N LEU A 311 -2.67 -17.24 5.33
CA LEU A 311 -1.53 -16.71 6.08
C LEU A 311 -1.32 -15.23 5.77
N LEU A 312 -1.46 -14.86 4.50
CA LEU A 312 -1.23 -13.49 4.02
C LEU A 312 -2.29 -12.54 4.59
N TRP A 313 -3.57 -12.96 4.61
CA TRP A 313 -4.63 -12.18 5.26
C TRP A 313 -4.36 -11.99 6.76
N ARG A 314 -4.06 -13.08 7.49
CA ARG A 314 -3.78 -12.99 8.94
C ARG A 314 -2.57 -12.13 9.27
N ALA A 315 -1.54 -12.17 8.43
CA ALA A 315 -0.34 -11.38 8.60
C ALA A 315 -0.59 -9.88 8.35
N LEU A 316 -1.36 -9.54 7.31
CA LEU A 316 -1.50 -8.16 6.84
C LEU A 316 -2.73 -7.43 7.38
N HIS A 317 -3.84 -8.12 7.59
CA HIS A 317 -5.10 -7.52 8.06
C HIS A 317 -4.92 -6.61 9.29
N PRO A 318 -4.14 -7.00 10.32
CA PRO A 318 -3.85 -6.12 11.45
C PRO A 318 -3.25 -4.78 11.03
N TRP A 319 -2.30 -4.76 10.09
CA TRP A 319 -1.54 -3.56 9.72
C TRP A 319 -2.35 -2.49 8.98
N PHE A 320 -3.57 -2.78 8.53
CA PHE A 320 -4.41 -1.79 7.85
C PHE A 320 -4.81 -0.63 8.75
N VAL A 321 -4.87 -0.82 10.07
CA VAL A 321 -5.10 0.29 11.00
C VAL A 321 -3.90 1.25 11.02
N GLU A 322 -2.69 0.71 11.00
CA GLU A 322 -1.44 1.44 10.95
C GLU A 322 -1.30 2.17 9.60
N PHE A 323 -1.66 1.54 8.49
CA PHE A 323 -1.70 2.19 7.18
C PHE A 323 -2.75 3.30 7.10
N LEU A 324 -3.95 3.10 7.68
CA LEU A 324 -4.99 4.12 7.77
C LEU A 324 -4.49 5.34 8.58
N LEU A 325 -3.82 5.07 9.70
CA LEU A 325 -3.24 6.11 10.55
C LEU A 325 -2.13 6.87 9.82
N LEU A 326 -1.20 6.16 9.19
CA LEU A 326 -0.12 6.75 8.41
C LEU A 326 -0.66 7.61 7.26
N GLY A 327 -1.66 7.12 6.53
CA GLY A 327 -2.34 7.88 5.47
C GLY A 327 -2.97 9.17 6.01
N THR A 328 -3.62 9.10 7.18
CA THR A 328 -4.21 10.27 7.85
C THR A 328 -3.14 11.28 8.25
N MET A 329 -2.01 10.80 8.77
CA MET A 329 -0.86 11.64 9.11
C MET A 329 -0.28 12.34 7.88
N VAL A 330 -0.02 11.59 6.80
CA VAL A 330 0.49 12.16 5.53
C VAL A 330 -0.47 13.22 4.99
N THR A 331 -1.77 12.92 4.98
CA THR A 331 -2.81 13.87 4.52
C THR A 331 -2.83 15.12 5.39
N THR A 332 -2.68 14.98 6.71
CA THR A 332 -2.63 16.11 7.64
C THR A 332 -1.42 17.01 7.34
N VAL A 333 -0.23 16.44 7.13
CA VAL A 333 0.97 17.21 6.79
C VAL A 333 0.80 17.97 5.46
N MET A 334 0.18 17.32 4.48
CA MET A 334 0.03 17.84 3.12
C MET A 334 -1.06 18.89 2.96
N GLU A 335 -2.17 18.73 3.67
CA GLU A 335 -3.35 19.59 3.51
C GLU A 335 -3.49 20.65 4.59
N VAL A 336 -3.08 20.35 5.82
CA VAL A 336 -3.15 21.33 6.90
C VAL A 336 -1.96 22.28 6.81
N GLU A 337 -2.28 23.57 6.74
CA GLU A 337 -1.28 24.65 6.77
C GLU A 337 -0.34 24.46 7.96
N ALA A 338 0.97 24.69 7.75
CA ALA A 338 2.00 24.45 8.77
C ALA A 338 1.67 25.09 10.12
N ARG A 339 1.01 26.25 10.12
CA ARG A 339 0.56 26.99 11.31
C ARG A 339 -0.52 26.24 12.10
N LEU A 340 -1.46 25.58 11.44
CA LEU A 340 -2.57 24.86 12.06
C LEU A 340 -2.23 23.39 12.41
N ARG A 341 -1.06 22.88 11.99
CA ARG A 341 -0.66 21.49 12.24
C ARG A 341 -0.65 21.08 13.73
N PRO A 342 -0.16 21.88 14.68
CA PRO A 342 -0.19 21.49 16.10
C PRO A 342 -1.61 21.29 16.62
N MET A 343 -2.54 22.15 16.19
CA MET A 343 -3.96 22.01 16.50
C MET A 343 -4.54 20.75 15.88
N ALA A 344 -4.27 20.50 14.60
CA ALA A 344 -4.75 19.31 13.90
C ALA A 344 -4.21 18.00 14.52
N TRP A 345 -2.93 17.96 14.90
CA TRP A 345 -2.37 16.81 15.62
C TRP A 345 -3.00 16.61 16.99
N SER A 346 -3.27 17.68 17.72
CA SER A 346 -3.93 17.60 19.03
C SER A 346 -5.37 17.09 18.91
N LEU A 347 -6.12 17.58 17.91
CA LEU A 347 -7.47 17.10 17.60
C LEU A 347 -7.47 15.64 17.15
N LEU A 348 -6.51 15.23 16.31
CA LEU A 348 -6.37 13.85 15.89
C LEU A 348 -6.05 12.95 17.10
N ALA A 349 -5.13 13.35 17.97
CA ALA A 349 -4.83 12.61 19.20
C ALA A 349 -6.07 12.45 20.08
N LEU A 350 -6.85 13.53 20.28
CA LEU A 350 -8.12 13.49 21.02
C LEU A 350 -9.16 12.57 20.37
N ALA A 351 -9.29 12.61 19.05
CA ALA A 351 -10.20 11.75 18.30
C ALA A 351 -9.82 10.26 18.48
N LEU A 352 -8.53 9.93 18.37
CA LEU A 352 -8.02 8.56 18.60
C LEU A 352 -8.15 8.08 20.04
N LEU A 353 -8.14 9.00 21.01
CA LEU A 353 -8.38 8.67 22.41
C LEU A 353 -9.84 8.31 22.69
N SER A 354 -10.78 8.78 21.86
CA SER A 354 -12.21 8.56 22.05
C SER A 354 -12.57 7.07 22.13
N ARG A 355 -13.44 6.71 23.08
CA ARG A 355 -13.97 5.36 23.25
C ARG A 355 -14.62 4.78 21.98
N PRO A 356 -15.45 5.51 21.21
CA PRO A 356 -16.06 4.94 20.01
C PRO A 356 -15.00 4.53 18.98
N LEU A 357 -14.01 5.39 18.72
CA LEU A 357 -13.02 5.12 17.68
C LEU A 357 -12.09 3.95 18.05
N ARG A 358 -11.70 3.86 19.33
CA ARG A 358 -10.92 2.71 19.85
C ARG A 358 -11.66 1.38 19.74
N ARG A 359 -12.97 1.37 20.02
CA ARG A 359 -13.80 0.16 19.85
C ARG A 359 -13.99 -0.19 18.39
N TRP A 360 -14.10 0.81 17.53
CA TRP A 360 -14.40 0.63 16.12
C TRP A 360 -13.18 0.15 15.32
N LEU A 361 -11.99 0.64 15.65
CA LEU A 361 -10.74 0.24 15.00
C LEU A 361 -9.99 -0.79 15.85
N ALA A 362 -9.15 -0.38 16.80
CA ALA A 362 -8.41 -1.32 17.64
C ALA A 362 -7.99 -0.69 18.98
N PRO A 363 -7.81 -1.50 20.05
CA PRO A 363 -7.34 -1.01 21.34
C PRO A 363 -6.00 -0.26 21.26
N ARG A 364 -5.05 -0.73 20.45
CA ARG A 364 -3.72 -0.12 20.22
C ARG A 364 -3.74 1.33 19.75
N ILE A 365 -4.87 1.81 19.20
CA ILE A 365 -4.99 3.21 18.81
C ILE A 365 -4.82 4.17 19.99
N GLY A 366 -5.14 3.73 21.22
CA GLY A 366 -4.87 4.54 22.39
C GLY A 366 -3.37 4.86 22.57
N LEU A 367 -2.48 3.93 22.21
CA LEU A 367 -1.04 4.17 22.21
C LEU A 367 -0.62 5.09 21.06
N TYR A 368 -1.20 4.92 19.87
CA TYR A 368 -0.96 5.82 18.75
C TYR A 368 -1.40 7.26 19.02
N ALA A 369 -2.50 7.45 19.75
CA ALA A 369 -2.94 8.76 20.20
C ALA A 369 -1.86 9.47 21.01
N VAL A 370 -1.11 8.74 21.84
CA VAL A 370 0.01 9.30 22.62
C VAL A 370 1.20 9.67 21.72
N PHE A 371 1.54 8.86 20.72
CA PHE A 371 2.58 9.24 19.75
C PHE A 371 2.18 10.50 18.96
N ILE A 372 0.93 10.61 18.54
CA ILE A 372 0.43 11.80 17.83
C ILE A 372 0.41 13.03 18.75
N TYR A 373 0.07 12.85 20.02
CA TYR A 373 0.22 13.90 21.03
C TYR A 373 1.66 14.42 21.12
N TRP A 374 2.66 13.53 21.15
CA TRP A 374 4.06 13.93 21.14
C TRP A 374 4.46 14.68 19.86
N MET A 375 3.95 14.27 18.69
CA MET A 375 4.13 15.05 17.46
C MET A 375 3.47 16.42 17.55
N ALA A 376 2.31 16.55 18.20
CA ALA A 376 1.64 17.82 18.41
C ALA A 376 2.50 18.77 19.27
N LEU A 377 3.10 18.25 20.36
CA LEU A 377 4.02 19.01 21.21
C LEU A 377 5.24 19.48 20.42
N LEU A 378 5.88 18.60 19.64
CA LEU A 378 7.03 18.95 18.80
C LEU A 378 6.68 19.97 17.72
N ALA A 379 5.49 19.84 17.10
CA ALA A 379 5.01 20.81 16.12
C ALA A 379 4.75 22.18 16.76
N THR A 380 4.25 22.21 18.00
CA THR A 380 4.06 23.45 18.77
C THR A 380 5.40 24.09 19.11
N LEU A 381 6.37 23.28 19.56
CA LEU A 381 7.74 23.72 19.84
C LEU A 381 8.40 24.34 18.60
N GLY A 382 8.22 23.74 17.42
CA GLY A 382 8.74 24.29 16.16
C GLY A 382 8.10 25.62 15.75
N GLN A 383 6.96 25.99 16.32
CA GLN A 383 6.32 27.29 16.08
C GLN A 383 6.69 28.35 17.11
N LEU A 384 7.31 27.96 18.22
CA LEU A 384 7.83 28.87 19.23
C LEU A 384 8.93 29.75 18.60
N GLY A 385 8.60 31.01 18.33
CA GLY A 385 9.49 31.98 17.68
C GLY A 385 9.04 32.45 16.29
N THR A 386 7.94 31.92 15.75
CA THR A 386 7.40 32.41 14.47
C THR A 386 6.62 33.72 14.66
N ALA A 387 7.11 34.80 14.06
CA ALA A 387 6.44 36.11 14.07
C ALA A 387 5.19 36.08 13.18
N ALA A 388 4.15 36.82 13.59
CA ALA A 388 2.95 36.99 12.78
C ALA A 388 3.27 37.88 11.56
N PRO A 389 2.90 37.49 10.34
CA PRO A 389 2.96 38.39 9.19
C PRO A 389 2.07 39.62 9.44
N PRO A 390 2.48 40.81 8.95
CA PRO A 390 1.64 42.01 9.03
C PRO A 390 0.29 41.78 8.33
N GLY A 391 -0.80 42.26 8.94
CA GLY A 391 -2.15 42.14 8.40
C GLY A 391 -2.87 40.82 8.69
N THR A 392 -2.31 39.92 9.51
CA THR A 392 -3.01 38.70 9.93
C THR A 392 -4.16 39.02 10.89
N PRO A 393 -5.37 38.44 10.69
CA PRO A 393 -6.47 38.66 11.61
C PRO A 393 -6.12 38.12 13.00
N PRO A 394 -6.63 38.73 14.08
CA PRO A 394 -6.22 38.44 15.45
C PRO A 394 -6.37 36.96 15.83
N LEU A 395 -7.46 36.32 15.38
CA LEU A 395 -7.76 34.90 15.62
C LEU A 395 -6.84 33.94 14.84
N ALA A 396 -6.18 34.40 13.79
CA ALA A 396 -5.24 33.60 13.00
C ALA A 396 -3.77 33.89 13.35
N THR A 397 -3.52 34.64 14.44
CA THR A 397 -2.16 34.90 14.88
C THR A 397 -1.52 33.61 15.41
N PRO A 398 -0.21 33.37 15.15
CA PRO A 398 0.50 32.19 15.64
C PRO A 398 0.38 32.00 17.16
N ALA A 399 0.29 33.09 17.94
CA ALA A 399 0.09 33.02 19.39
C ALA A 399 -1.25 32.39 19.79
N VAL A 400 -2.36 32.83 19.18
CA VAL A 400 -3.68 32.29 19.48
C VAL A 400 -3.74 30.81 19.09
N ILE A 401 -3.18 30.46 17.92
CA ILE A 401 -3.13 29.06 17.46
C ILE A 401 -2.28 28.19 18.40
N THR A 402 -1.12 28.68 18.83
CA THR A 402 -0.23 28.00 19.78
C THR A 402 -0.93 27.77 21.13
N LEU A 403 -1.59 28.80 21.67
CA LEU A 403 -2.33 28.72 22.92
C LEU A 403 -3.50 27.73 22.82
N LEU A 404 -4.25 27.76 21.70
CA LEU A 404 -5.32 26.80 21.46
C LEU A 404 -4.78 25.36 21.34
N ALA A 405 -3.64 25.15 20.68
CA ALA A 405 -2.98 23.86 20.61
C ALA A 405 -2.55 23.37 22.00
N MET A 406 -1.96 24.23 22.84
CA MET A 406 -1.61 23.91 24.22
C MET A 406 -2.84 23.55 25.07
N LEU A 407 -3.94 24.27 24.91
CA LEU A 407 -5.21 23.94 25.58
C LEU A 407 -5.73 22.56 25.17
N LEU A 408 -5.70 22.24 23.87
CA LEU A 408 -6.09 20.91 23.36
C LEU A 408 -5.14 19.80 23.85
N GLN A 409 -3.84 20.09 23.96
CA GLN A 409 -2.84 19.16 24.51
C GLN A 409 -3.06 18.91 26.02
N GLY A 410 -3.36 19.97 26.78
CA GLY A 410 -3.77 19.85 28.18
C GLY A 410 -5.05 19.03 28.34
N LEU A 411 -6.05 19.29 27.50
CA LEU A 411 -7.28 18.50 27.45
C LEU A 411 -6.99 17.02 27.14
N PHE A 412 -6.09 16.75 26.18
CA PHE A 412 -5.66 15.38 25.87
C PHE A 412 -5.01 14.71 27.08
N ALA A 413 -4.07 15.36 27.75
CA ALA A 413 -3.39 14.81 28.92
C ALA A 413 -4.38 14.48 30.07
N LEU A 414 -5.35 15.36 30.31
CA LEU A 414 -6.42 15.16 31.30
C LEU A 414 -7.35 14.00 30.93
N LEU A 415 -7.83 13.96 29.68
CA LEU A 415 -8.74 12.91 29.22
C LEU A 415 -8.05 11.55 29.10
N CYS A 416 -6.74 11.53 28.80
CA CYS A 416 -5.97 10.30 28.70
C CYS A 416 -6.02 9.52 30.01
N HIS A 417 -5.87 10.22 31.14
CA HIS A 417 -6.00 9.63 32.47
C HIS A 417 -7.37 8.97 32.70
N ARG A 418 -8.46 9.61 32.23
CA ARG A 418 -9.82 9.12 32.44
C ARG A 418 -10.22 8.00 31.48
N TRP A 419 -9.73 8.03 30.25
CA TRP A 419 -10.27 7.21 29.16
C TRP A 419 -9.34 6.09 28.68
N LEU A 420 -8.05 6.14 29.02
CA LEU A 420 -7.07 5.14 28.63
C LEU A 420 -6.72 4.21 29.80
N PRO A 421 -7.35 3.04 29.90
CA PRO A 421 -7.05 2.10 30.99
C PRO A 421 -5.63 1.54 30.83
N ALA A 422 -4.90 1.39 31.94
CA ALA A 422 -3.53 0.88 31.96
C ALA A 422 -3.41 -0.50 31.27
N ASN A 423 -4.42 -1.36 31.41
CA ASN A 423 -4.42 -2.68 30.77
C ASN A 423 -4.41 -2.59 29.24
N ALA A 424 -5.07 -1.59 28.65
CA ALA A 424 -5.05 -1.38 27.20
C ALA A 424 -3.70 -0.84 26.69
N LEU A 425 -2.88 -0.27 27.58
CA LEU A 425 -1.50 0.12 27.27
C LEU A 425 -0.51 -1.04 27.44
N ILE A 426 -0.76 -1.95 28.39
CA ILE A 426 0.13 -3.10 28.63
C ILE A 426 0.01 -4.13 27.49
N ASP A 427 -1.22 -4.43 27.07
CA ASP A 427 -1.47 -5.29 25.91
C ASP A 427 -2.33 -4.58 24.87
N PRO A 428 -1.74 -3.64 24.10
CA PRO A 428 -2.46 -2.90 23.07
C PRO A 428 -2.88 -3.80 21.89
N GLY A 429 -2.31 -5.01 21.79
CA GLY A 429 -2.29 -5.82 20.59
C GLY A 429 -1.23 -5.31 19.59
N GLY A 430 -0.69 -6.21 18.78
CA GLY A 430 0.36 -5.92 17.81
C GLY A 430 1.69 -6.61 18.14
N GLY A 431 2.79 -6.07 17.61
CA GLY A 431 4.13 -6.64 17.80
C GLY A 431 4.71 -6.41 19.20
N ARG A 432 5.74 -7.20 19.56
CA ARG A 432 6.44 -7.14 20.86
C ARG A 432 6.97 -5.74 21.22
N LEU A 433 7.42 -4.98 20.23
CA LEU A 433 7.90 -3.61 20.43
C LEU A 433 6.79 -2.70 20.98
N LEU A 434 5.56 -2.84 20.45
CA LEU A 434 4.42 -2.02 20.86
C LEU A 434 4.02 -2.30 22.31
N GLN A 435 4.05 -3.57 22.71
CA GLN A 435 3.84 -4.01 24.10
C GLN A 435 4.93 -3.47 25.04
N TRP A 436 6.20 -3.49 24.63
CA TRP A 436 7.29 -2.95 25.44
C TRP A 436 7.13 -1.44 25.69
N ILE A 437 6.83 -0.66 24.65
CA ILE A 437 6.59 0.79 24.77
C ILE A 437 5.35 1.03 25.63
N GLY A 438 4.26 0.32 25.35
CA GLY A 438 3.01 0.44 26.06
C GLY A 438 3.14 0.13 27.56
N ALA A 439 3.88 -0.92 27.92
CA ALA A 439 4.16 -1.28 29.32
C ALA A 439 5.03 -0.24 30.04
N ARG A 440 5.95 0.43 29.33
CA ARG A 440 6.75 1.53 29.90
C ARG A 440 5.90 2.77 30.11
N LEU A 441 5.04 3.09 29.15
CA LEU A 441 4.11 4.21 29.22
C LEU A 441 3.05 4.00 30.32
N ALA A 442 2.52 2.78 30.47
CA ALA A 442 1.52 2.44 31.49
C ALA A 442 2.02 2.68 32.92
N ARG A 443 3.31 2.44 33.19
CA ARG A 443 3.91 2.63 34.52
C ARG A 443 3.99 4.10 34.95
N GLN A 444 4.13 5.03 34.00
CA GLN A 444 4.40 6.45 34.30
C GLN A 444 3.62 7.39 33.38
N THR A 445 2.39 7.04 33.01
CA THR A 445 1.63 7.72 31.93
C THR A 445 1.51 9.22 32.16
N HIS A 446 1.25 9.64 33.40
CA HIS A 446 1.13 11.05 33.76
C HIS A 446 2.42 11.85 33.50
N ARG A 447 3.60 11.27 33.77
CA ARG A 447 4.89 11.97 33.58
C ARG A 447 5.21 12.17 32.11
N TRP A 448 5.03 11.11 31.32
CA TRP A 448 5.29 11.16 29.88
C TRP A 448 4.34 12.09 29.13
N LEU A 449 3.19 12.46 29.70
CA LEU A 449 2.25 13.39 29.05
C LEU A 449 2.41 14.82 29.57
N LEU A 450 2.43 15.01 30.89
CA LEU A 450 2.32 16.34 31.49
C LEU A 450 3.65 17.08 31.57
N VAL A 451 4.76 16.39 31.88
CA VAL A 451 6.08 17.04 31.96
C VAL A 451 6.45 17.77 30.67
N PRO A 452 6.39 17.15 29.48
CA PRO A 452 6.75 17.85 28.25
C PRO A 452 5.77 18.98 27.91
N LEU A 453 4.50 18.88 28.32
CA LEU A 453 3.52 19.97 28.14
C LEU A 453 3.87 21.18 29.01
N PHE A 454 4.21 20.97 30.29
CA PHE A 454 4.64 22.07 31.16
C PHE A 454 5.95 22.68 30.67
N VAL A 455 6.93 21.88 30.26
CA VAL A 455 8.15 22.43 29.65
C VAL A 455 7.81 23.30 28.43
N LEU A 456 6.87 22.86 27.59
CA LEU A 456 6.43 23.62 26.43
C LEU A 456 5.72 24.94 26.81
N VAL A 457 4.84 24.92 27.82
CA VAL A 457 4.16 26.12 28.34
C VAL A 457 5.17 27.09 28.93
N ALA A 458 6.09 26.62 29.78
CA ALA A 458 7.16 27.42 30.34
C ALA A 458 8.01 28.12 29.27
N LEU A 459 8.39 27.39 28.21
CA LEU A 459 9.14 27.94 27.07
C LEU A 459 8.33 28.97 26.29
N HIS A 460 7.03 28.74 26.10
CA HIS A 460 6.15 29.69 25.43
C HIS A 460 6.00 30.99 26.22
N LEU A 461 5.78 30.90 27.53
CA LEU A 461 5.73 32.05 28.43
C LEU A 461 7.04 32.83 28.36
N ALA A 462 8.18 32.14 28.34
CA ALA A 462 9.52 32.73 28.29
C ALA A 462 9.78 33.58 27.04
N GLN A 463 9.18 33.20 25.91
CA GLN A 463 9.33 33.95 24.66
C GLN A 463 8.37 35.13 24.52
N ARG A 464 7.24 35.12 25.25
CA ARG A 464 6.12 36.05 25.02
C ARG A 464 6.03 37.20 26.01
N TYR A 465 6.55 37.02 27.23
CA TYR A 465 6.36 37.97 28.32
C TYR A 465 7.70 38.52 28.82
N ASP A 466 7.66 39.79 29.23
CA ASP A 466 8.81 40.47 29.83
C ASP A 466 9.25 39.79 31.13
N ALA A 467 10.52 39.99 31.50
CA ALA A 467 11.17 39.30 32.62
C ALA A 467 10.34 39.30 33.92
N ALA A 468 9.70 40.43 34.24
CA ALA A 468 8.96 40.60 35.48
C ALA A 468 7.57 39.93 35.48
N LEU A 469 6.88 39.85 34.34
CA LEU A 469 5.63 39.06 34.24
C LEU A 469 5.92 37.57 34.12
N LEU A 470 7.07 37.23 33.54
CA LEU A 470 7.49 35.85 33.34
C LEU A 470 7.72 35.09 34.65
N THR A 471 8.30 35.72 35.68
CA THR A 471 8.46 35.08 36.99
C THR A 471 7.13 34.78 37.67
N LEU A 472 6.15 35.69 37.57
CA LEU A 472 4.79 35.45 38.06
C LEU A 472 4.12 34.29 37.31
N LEU A 473 4.23 34.26 35.98
CA LEU A 473 3.60 33.23 35.15
C LEU A 473 4.26 31.85 35.34
N TRP A 474 5.58 31.78 35.51
CA TRP A 474 6.26 30.54 35.89
C TRP A 474 5.91 30.08 37.30
N ALA A 475 5.75 31.00 38.26
CA ALA A 475 5.24 30.64 39.57
C ALA A 475 3.80 30.11 39.50
N ALA A 476 2.96 30.72 38.65
CA ALA A 476 1.61 30.26 38.32
C ALA A 476 1.60 28.83 37.77
N GLU A 477 2.48 28.56 36.82
CA GLU A 477 2.67 27.23 36.27
C GLU A 477 3.17 26.22 37.30
N ALA A 478 4.19 26.57 38.11
CA ALA A 478 4.71 25.71 39.18
C ALA A 478 3.61 25.34 40.19
N PHE A 479 2.77 26.30 40.57
CA PHE A 479 1.61 26.05 41.42
C PHE A 479 0.58 25.14 40.75
N ALA A 480 0.29 25.33 39.46
CA ALA A 480 -0.60 24.44 38.72
C ALA A 480 -0.06 23.00 38.69
N ILE A 481 1.26 22.82 38.49
CA ILE A 481 1.94 21.51 38.59
C ILE A 481 1.77 20.92 40.01
N PHE A 482 1.90 21.73 41.06
CA PHE A 482 1.70 21.29 42.45
C PHE A 482 0.28 20.78 42.69
N VAL A 483 -0.73 21.59 42.32
CA VAL A 483 -2.15 21.22 42.46
C VAL A 483 -2.43 19.92 41.71
N LEU A 484 -1.90 19.79 40.49
CA LEU A 484 -2.05 18.57 39.70
C LEU A 484 -1.34 17.38 40.35
N GLY A 485 -0.15 17.58 40.93
CA GLY A 485 0.56 16.55 41.69
C GLY A 485 -0.21 16.05 42.91
N VAL A 486 -0.92 16.95 43.62
CA VAL A 486 -1.84 16.60 44.71
C VAL A 486 -3.04 15.80 44.21
N VAL A 487 -3.68 16.25 43.13
CA VAL A 487 -4.85 15.57 42.53
C VAL A 487 -4.47 14.17 42.03
N LEU A 488 -3.32 14.04 41.35
CA LEU A 488 -2.83 12.78 40.80
C LEU A 488 -2.12 11.89 41.84
N ARG A 489 -1.91 12.38 43.06
CA ARG A 489 -1.16 11.71 44.14
C ARG A 489 0.26 11.29 43.73
N ASP A 490 0.95 12.09 42.91
CA ASP A 490 2.35 11.83 42.53
C ASP A 490 3.31 12.80 43.23
N ASN A 491 4.11 12.25 44.15
CA ASN A 491 5.11 13.02 44.90
C ASN A 491 6.17 13.67 43.99
N ARG A 492 6.47 13.11 42.81
CA ARG A 492 7.50 13.70 41.93
C ARG A 492 7.05 15.01 41.28
N PHE A 493 5.78 15.14 40.91
CA PHE A 493 5.26 16.43 40.43
C PHE A 493 5.31 17.49 41.52
N ARG A 494 5.01 17.10 42.76
CA ARG A 494 5.15 17.98 43.92
C ARG A 494 6.59 18.44 44.10
N GLN A 495 7.56 17.52 44.07
CA GLN A 495 8.98 17.88 44.14
C GLN A 495 9.39 18.80 42.99
N ALA A 496 8.98 18.51 41.76
CA ALA A 496 9.25 19.33 40.59
C ALA A 496 8.66 20.75 40.73
N SER A 497 7.44 20.88 41.23
CA SER A 497 6.82 22.19 41.48
C SER A 497 7.52 23.00 42.56
N LEU A 498 7.98 22.35 43.65
CA LEU A 498 8.73 23.02 44.72
C LEU A 498 10.10 23.51 44.20
N LEU A 499 10.79 22.69 43.40
CA LEU A 499 12.03 23.09 42.74
C LEU A 499 11.79 24.24 41.75
N GLY A 500 10.72 24.18 40.96
CA GLY A 500 10.34 25.25 40.04
C GLY A 500 10.02 26.56 40.76
N LEU A 501 9.30 26.49 41.87
CA LEU A 501 8.97 27.66 42.69
C LEU A 501 10.21 28.24 43.39
N ALA A 502 11.12 27.38 43.88
CA ALA A 502 12.41 27.81 44.41
C ALA A 502 13.26 28.51 43.33
N ALA A 503 13.29 27.98 42.10
CA ALA A 503 13.95 28.62 40.98
C ALA A 503 13.30 29.98 40.61
N CYS A 504 11.98 30.09 40.70
CA CYS A 504 11.26 31.36 40.52
C CYS A 504 11.64 32.38 41.59
N LEU A 505 11.72 31.98 42.87
CA LEU A 505 12.16 32.85 43.96
C LEU A 505 13.60 33.31 43.77
N LEU A 506 14.51 32.40 43.43
CA LEU A 506 15.91 32.73 43.16
C LEU A 506 16.03 33.71 42.00
N ARG A 507 15.29 33.49 40.92
CA ARG A 507 15.25 34.37 39.75
C ARG A 507 14.71 35.76 40.11
N LEU A 508 13.63 35.80 40.90
CA LEU A 508 12.98 37.03 41.31
C LEU A 508 13.90 37.89 42.20
N VAL A 509 14.65 37.27 43.11
CA VAL A 509 15.65 37.96 43.94
C VAL A 509 16.87 38.41 43.14
N SER A 510 17.35 37.61 42.18
CA SER A 510 18.60 37.87 41.47
C SER A 510 18.47 38.80 40.25
N LEU A 511 17.42 38.63 39.44
CA LEU A 511 17.27 39.33 38.15
C LEU A 511 16.22 40.44 38.19
N ASP A 512 15.05 40.19 38.80
CA ASP A 512 13.93 41.14 38.75
C ASP A 512 14.12 42.33 39.70
N MET A 513 14.83 42.15 40.82
CA MET A 513 15.22 43.25 41.73
C MET A 513 16.14 44.29 41.07
N ALA A 514 16.80 43.94 39.96
CA ALA A 514 17.70 44.85 39.26
C ALA A 514 17.01 45.69 38.16
N GLN A 515 15.91 45.23 37.58
CA GLN A 515 15.43 45.77 36.28
C GLN A 515 13.94 46.20 36.21
N ALA A 516 13.05 45.77 37.10
CA ALA A 516 11.59 45.99 36.94
C ALA A 516 11.04 47.27 37.62
N ASP A 517 9.82 47.71 37.26
CA ASP A 517 9.10 48.78 37.96
C ASP A 517 8.67 48.38 39.39
N PRO A 518 8.74 49.29 40.39
CA PRO A 518 8.47 48.98 41.80
C PRO A 518 7.04 48.46 42.05
N VAL A 519 6.06 48.94 41.29
CA VAL A 519 4.65 48.50 41.39
C VAL A 519 4.48 47.06 40.92
N LEU A 520 5.08 46.71 39.76
CA LEU A 520 4.98 45.37 39.20
C LEU A 520 5.67 44.36 40.12
N ARG A 521 6.85 44.71 40.67
CA ARG A 521 7.57 43.86 41.64
C ARG A 521 6.72 43.54 42.87
N GLY A 522 6.07 44.54 43.47
CA GLY A 522 5.20 44.33 44.63
C GLY A 522 4.07 43.34 44.34
N LEU A 523 3.44 43.47 43.16
CA LEU A 523 2.38 42.57 42.72
C LEU A 523 2.88 41.13 42.52
N VAL A 524 4.06 40.95 41.93
CA VAL A 524 4.66 39.61 41.76
C VAL A 524 5.00 38.98 43.11
N PHE A 525 5.63 39.71 44.05
CA PHE A 525 5.96 39.22 45.39
C PHE A 525 4.70 38.77 46.16
N VAL A 526 3.64 39.60 46.15
CA VAL A 526 2.36 39.26 46.79
C VAL A 526 1.74 38.04 46.13
N GLY A 527 1.75 37.96 44.80
CA GLY A 527 1.24 36.82 44.03
C GLY A 527 1.94 35.52 44.41
N VAL A 528 3.27 35.48 44.32
CA VAL A 528 4.06 34.28 44.67
C VAL A 528 3.87 33.91 46.14
N GLY A 529 3.86 34.88 47.06
CA GLY A 529 3.62 34.65 48.48
C GLY A 529 2.26 34.01 48.77
N LEU A 530 1.19 34.51 48.14
CA LEU A 530 -0.16 33.95 48.27
C LEU A 530 -0.24 32.51 47.75
N MET A 531 0.49 32.20 46.68
CA MET A 531 0.55 30.85 46.11
C MET A 531 1.30 29.88 47.04
N MET A 532 2.37 30.31 47.70
CA MET A 532 3.05 29.50 48.73
C MET A 532 2.13 29.19 49.92
N VAL A 533 1.37 30.18 50.39
CA VAL A 533 0.36 29.99 51.45
C VAL A 533 -0.70 28.98 50.99
N ALA A 534 -1.20 29.11 49.76
CA ALA A 534 -2.17 28.19 49.19
C ALA A 534 -1.61 26.75 49.07
N MET A 535 -0.34 26.58 48.67
CA MET A 535 0.31 25.26 48.62
C MET A 535 0.38 24.62 50.00
N ASN A 536 0.71 25.39 51.05
CA ASN A 536 0.79 24.89 52.42
C ASN A 536 -0.60 24.51 52.98
N ALA A 537 -1.64 25.29 52.66
CA ALA A 537 -3.01 24.95 53.04
C ALA A 537 -3.49 23.66 52.36
N ILE A 538 -3.14 23.46 51.09
CA ILE A 538 -3.50 22.25 50.34
C ILE A 538 -2.71 21.04 50.86
N SER A 539 -1.40 21.18 51.12
CA SER A 539 -0.58 20.07 51.62
C SER A 539 -1.04 19.59 53.00
N THR A 540 -1.36 20.51 53.90
CA THR A 540 -1.86 20.19 55.25
C THR A 540 -3.24 19.54 55.20
N ARG A 541 -4.15 20.01 54.34
CA ARG A 541 -5.50 19.43 54.18
C ARG A 541 -5.50 18.01 53.62
N PHE A 542 -4.55 17.68 52.74
CA PHE A 542 -4.49 16.35 52.11
C PHE A 542 -3.45 15.43 52.76
N ARG A 543 -2.87 15.80 53.91
CA ARG A 543 -1.77 15.07 54.58
C ARG A 543 -2.05 13.56 54.73
N ASP A 544 -3.25 13.20 55.17
CA ASP A 544 -3.66 11.82 55.43
C ASP A 544 -3.74 10.94 54.16
N ARG A 545 -3.80 11.54 52.96
CA ARG A 545 -3.81 10.79 51.69
C ARG A 545 -2.42 10.40 51.20
N PHE A 546 -1.37 10.78 51.93
CA PHE A 546 0.04 10.60 51.52
C PHE A 546 0.82 9.61 52.41
N GLU A 547 0.27 9.17 53.54
CA GLU A 547 0.93 8.26 54.50
C GLU A 547 0.52 6.78 54.33
N GLY A 548 -0.21 6.44 53.27
CA GLY A 548 -0.52 5.07 52.84
C GLY A 548 -0.20 4.86 51.38
#